data_AF-A0A915A6J0-F1
#
_entry.id   AF-A0A915A6J0-F1
#
_cell.length_a   1.000
_cell.length_b   1.000
_cell.length_c   1.000
_cell.angle_alpha   90.00
_cell.angle_beta   90.00
_cell.angle_gamma   90.00
#
_symmetry.space_group_name_H-M   'P 1'
#
loop_
_entity.id
_entity.type
_entity.pdbx_description
1 polymer ?
#
loop_
_entity_poly.entity_id
_entity_poly.type
_entity_poly.pdbx_seq_one_letter_code
_entity_poly.pdbx_strand_id
1 'polypeptide(L)'
;MNEEEELLGYKAQLDAVDAELKICTDLERRSALMEMHADISELISLLTEDRDDEVDVSREAGPSSERSMGEVQDAGGENSIPEADLIGMNCRAPYSKIVDRAVVYHDAIILDFVDTSVPLEQLKVRVLYSYPLEEAMRPCQYFLDDRCTYGEGCRYSHGEEVSFHDLLSYQPPNFESMKEESLVLVQGDNKLWSSGRVVAIDGQNIAVNLLVSGKEVASVREKVIPLNEDTPLIEERAETMTAGSASSLEGSWTELKGEKCGRVSVGDIGDWERHTRGIGMKLLLKMGYRMGEGLGRKSDGIVHAIQPIMFPKKKSLDVCMQSKHKKVVDERKDRVKKEIAKRLCVGEANKDIFDILNHTLNAHAKDSDTMSAHDEKKHLKAASSKKLGVDALNLDRQMKELKGKERKLREGITRNQRDRATVEKLKRSLAECQKDIEKLVARQDRLSNEVEGRRTTKGLF
;
A
#
# COMPACT_ATOMS: atom_id res chain seq x y z
N MET A 1 27.61 27.48 -3.58
CA MET A 1 28.31 28.79 -3.60
C MET A 1 27.72 29.78 -4.61
N ASN A 2 26.94 29.36 -5.62
CA ASN A 2 26.30 30.30 -6.56
C ASN A 2 24.93 30.85 -6.08
N GLU A 3 24.13 30.06 -5.37
CA GLU A 3 22.73 30.41 -5.04
C GLU A 3 22.60 31.61 -4.08
N GLU A 4 23.57 31.83 -3.18
CA GLU A 4 23.59 33.01 -2.31
C GLU A 4 23.88 34.31 -3.09
N GLU A 5 24.71 34.22 -4.13
CA GLU A 5 25.01 35.36 -5.02
C GLU A 5 23.81 35.67 -5.92
N GLU A 6 23.06 34.65 -6.33
CA GLU A 6 21.81 34.78 -7.08
C GLU A 6 20.69 35.40 -6.23
N LEU A 7 20.51 34.95 -4.98
CA LEU A 7 19.55 35.55 -4.02
C LEU A 7 19.86 37.02 -3.73
N LEU A 8 21.14 37.38 -3.59
CA LEU A 8 21.55 38.78 -3.44
C LEU A 8 21.27 39.59 -4.71
N GLY A 9 21.45 38.97 -5.89
CA GLY A 9 21.10 39.56 -7.17
C GLY A 9 19.61 39.88 -7.29
N TYR A 10 18.73 38.92 -6.94
CA TYR A 10 17.29 39.12 -6.99
C TYR A 10 16.80 40.17 -5.97
N LYS A 11 17.39 40.21 -4.77
CA LYS A 11 17.09 41.27 -3.78
C LYS A 11 17.48 42.66 -4.28
N ALA A 12 18.64 42.80 -4.92
CA ALA A 12 19.07 44.06 -5.51
C ALA A 12 18.16 44.49 -6.69
N GLN A 13 17.65 43.55 -7.47
CA GLN A 13 16.67 43.82 -8.53
C GLN A 13 15.33 44.27 -7.94
N LEU A 14 14.85 43.65 -6.86
CA LEU A 14 13.64 44.06 -6.15
C LEU A 14 13.76 45.51 -5.63
N ASP A 15 14.90 45.85 -5.01
CA ASP A 15 15.19 47.21 -4.52
C ASP A 15 15.21 48.25 -5.65
N ALA A 16 15.69 47.87 -6.84
CA ALA A 16 15.69 48.72 -8.02
C ALA A 16 14.27 48.96 -8.56
N VAL A 17 13.44 47.91 -8.61
CA VAL A 17 12.01 48.00 -9.01
C VAL A 17 11.24 48.87 -8.02
N ASP A 18 11.50 48.75 -6.72
CA ASP A 18 10.91 49.58 -5.66
C ASP A 18 11.31 51.05 -5.75
N ALA A 19 12.55 51.34 -6.14
CA ALA A 19 13.01 52.69 -6.41
C ALA A 19 12.30 53.28 -7.65
N GLU A 20 12.12 52.49 -8.71
CA GLU A 20 11.37 52.93 -9.90
C GLU A 20 9.88 53.13 -9.61
N LEU A 21 9.26 52.28 -8.79
CA LEU A 21 7.86 52.42 -8.35
C LEU A 21 7.62 53.71 -7.54
N LYS A 22 8.64 54.25 -6.86
CA LYS A 22 8.54 55.54 -6.13
C LYS A 22 8.57 56.75 -7.07
N ILE A 23 9.21 56.62 -8.24
CA ILE A 23 9.42 57.72 -9.18
C ILE A 23 8.40 57.68 -10.33
N CYS A 24 7.86 56.51 -10.65
CA CYS A 24 6.95 56.33 -11.77
C CYS A 24 5.54 56.86 -11.48
N THR A 25 5.14 57.89 -12.22
CA THR A 25 3.80 58.51 -12.17
C THR A 25 2.84 57.97 -13.23
N ASP A 26 3.32 57.14 -14.15
CA ASP A 26 2.55 56.56 -15.25
C ASP A 26 1.89 55.24 -14.81
N LEU A 27 0.58 55.11 -15.02
CA LEU A 27 -0.23 54.05 -14.43
C LEU A 27 0.05 52.67 -15.04
N GLU A 28 0.21 52.59 -16.36
CA GLU A 28 0.47 51.33 -17.08
C GLU A 28 1.87 50.79 -16.78
N ARG A 29 2.86 51.70 -16.73
CA ARG A 29 4.23 51.34 -16.34
C ARG A 29 4.31 50.94 -14.87
N ARG A 30 3.54 51.59 -14.00
CA ARG A 30 3.47 51.26 -12.57
C ARG A 30 2.82 49.89 -12.34
N SER A 31 1.78 49.51 -13.09
CA SER A 31 1.19 48.17 -12.98
C SER A 31 2.16 47.07 -13.43
N ALA A 32 2.89 47.28 -14.53
CA ALA A 32 3.90 46.33 -14.99
C ALA A 32 5.06 46.18 -13.98
N LEU A 33 5.49 47.28 -13.34
CA LEU A 33 6.50 47.24 -12.28
C LEU A 33 6.00 46.52 -11.02
N MET A 34 4.71 46.61 -10.68
CA MET A 34 4.13 45.85 -9.55
C MET A 34 4.04 44.35 -9.84
N GLU A 35 3.73 43.97 -11.08
CA GLU A 35 3.73 42.57 -11.51
C GLU A 35 5.15 41.98 -11.44
N MET A 36 6.15 42.67 -12.00
CA MET A 36 7.56 42.26 -11.89
C MET A 36 8.05 42.21 -10.43
N HIS A 37 7.59 43.13 -9.56
CA HIS A 37 7.91 43.07 -8.14
C HIS A 37 7.34 41.81 -7.48
N ALA A 38 6.08 41.44 -7.79
CA ALA A 38 5.44 40.25 -7.24
C ALA A 38 6.17 38.97 -7.69
N ASP A 39 6.53 38.87 -8.96
CA ASP A 39 7.24 37.72 -9.53
C ASP A 39 8.63 37.53 -8.89
N ILE A 40 9.41 38.61 -8.72
CA ILE A 40 10.74 38.55 -8.09
C ILE A 40 10.62 38.23 -6.59
N SER A 41 9.60 38.74 -5.92
CA SER A 41 9.28 38.41 -4.52
C SER A 41 9.01 36.91 -4.34
N GLU A 42 8.21 36.32 -5.23
CA GLU A 42 7.88 34.89 -5.20
C GLU A 42 9.12 34.02 -5.46
N LEU A 43 9.95 34.40 -6.43
CA LEU A 43 11.23 33.73 -6.69
C LEU A 43 12.17 33.73 -5.48
N ILE A 44 12.24 34.84 -4.74
CA ILE A 44 13.04 34.92 -3.51
C ILE A 44 12.46 33.98 -2.44
N SER A 45 11.14 33.89 -2.29
CA SER A 45 10.48 32.99 -1.32
C SER A 45 10.81 31.53 -1.60
N LEU A 46 10.67 31.09 -2.85
CA LEU A 46 10.96 29.72 -3.27
C LEU A 46 12.42 29.34 -3.02
N LEU A 47 13.36 30.23 -3.37
CA LEU A 47 14.79 30.03 -3.14
C LEU A 47 15.19 30.07 -1.65
N THR A 48 14.36 30.65 -0.78
CA THR A 48 14.57 30.61 0.67
C THR A 48 13.94 29.40 1.34
N GLU A 49 12.80 28.90 0.84
CA GLU A 49 12.14 27.70 1.36
C GLU A 49 12.98 26.44 1.10
N ASP A 50 13.64 26.35 -0.08
CA ASP A 50 14.58 25.27 -0.40
C ASP A 50 15.81 25.22 0.55
N ARG A 51 16.10 26.30 1.30
CA ARG A 51 17.20 26.34 2.29
C ARG A 51 16.83 25.81 3.66
N ASP A 52 15.56 25.92 4.06
CA ASP A 52 15.12 25.55 5.41
C ASP A 52 15.02 24.01 5.57
N ASP A 53 15.02 23.26 4.46
CA ASP A 53 15.04 21.79 4.46
C ASP A 53 16.44 21.15 4.61
N GLU A 54 17.54 21.91 4.47
CA GLU A 54 18.91 21.37 4.53
C GLU A 54 19.68 21.71 5.83
N VAL A 55 19.09 22.49 6.76
CA VAL A 55 19.81 22.92 7.99
C VAL A 55 18.95 22.85 9.26
N ASP A 56 18.59 21.66 9.72
CA ASP A 56 18.24 21.45 11.13
C ASP A 56 19.05 20.30 11.77
N VAL A 57 20.26 20.66 12.21
CA VAL A 57 20.95 20.00 13.32
C VAL A 57 21.48 21.10 14.25
N SER A 58 20.81 21.23 15.39
CA SER A 58 21.31 21.72 16.70
C SER A 58 21.16 23.21 17.07
N ARG A 59 20.30 23.42 18.08
CA ARG A 59 20.50 24.14 19.37
C ARG A 59 19.63 25.36 19.68
N GLU A 60 19.03 25.28 20.87
CA GLU A 60 18.20 26.25 21.58
C GLU A 60 18.89 27.57 21.98
N ALA A 61 18.10 28.66 22.01
CA ALA A 61 17.85 29.56 23.17
C ALA A 61 17.05 30.83 22.74
N GLY A 62 15.96 31.18 23.47
CA GLY A 62 15.19 32.43 23.30
C GLY A 62 15.91 33.71 23.82
N PRO A 63 15.27 34.91 23.98
CA PRO A 63 13.83 35.13 24.31
C PRO A 63 13.10 36.38 23.71
N SER A 64 11.76 36.45 23.98
CA SER A 64 10.82 37.62 24.03
C SER A 64 10.43 38.35 22.71
N SER A 65 9.20 38.81 22.44
CA SER A 65 8.01 39.15 23.27
C SER A 65 6.67 39.14 22.50
N GLU A 66 5.62 38.66 23.17
CA GLU A 66 4.23 39.17 23.28
C GLU A 66 3.37 39.52 22.04
N ARG A 67 2.33 38.69 21.77
CA ARG A 67 0.91 39.06 22.01
C ARG A 67 -0.10 37.92 21.73
N SER A 68 -0.77 37.50 22.82
CA SER A 68 -2.20 37.16 22.98
C SER A 68 -2.90 36.18 22.02
N MET A 69 -3.06 34.93 22.44
CA MET A 69 -4.23 34.10 22.13
C MET A 69 -4.88 33.59 23.42
N GLY A 70 -6.21 33.68 23.46
CA GLY A 70 -7.06 33.18 24.54
C GLY A 70 -7.23 31.66 24.48
N GLU A 71 -7.49 31.11 25.65
CA GLU A 71 -7.63 29.70 25.99
C GLU A 71 -8.65 28.93 25.13
N VAL A 72 -8.25 27.74 24.67
CA VAL A 72 -9.19 26.63 24.42
C VAL A 72 -8.63 25.37 25.07
N GLN A 73 -9.50 24.70 25.82
CA GLN A 73 -9.25 23.49 26.58
C GLN A 73 -9.04 22.28 25.65
N ASP A 74 -8.11 21.42 26.08
CA ASP A 74 -7.86 20.07 25.62
C ASP A 74 -9.12 19.17 25.74
N ALA A 75 -9.54 18.57 24.63
CA ALA A 75 -10.31 17.33 24.62
C ALA A 75 -10.28 16.65 23.24
N GLY A 76 -9.60 15.51 23.17
CA GLY A 76 -9.95 14.40 22.27
C GLY A 76 -9.21 14.36 20.93
N GLY A 77 -8.37 13.34 20.73
CA GLY A 77 -7.72 13.08 19.46
C GLY A 77 -8.66 12.43 18.44
N GLU A 78 -8.55 12.87 17.18
CA GLU A 78 -9.04 12.18 16.00
C GLU A 78 -8.02 12.39 14.87
N ASN A 79 -7.47 11.28 14.36
CA ASN A 79 -6.71 11.25 13.11
C ASN A 79 -7.62 11.72 11.97
N SER A 80 -7.49 12.97 11.56
CA SER A 80 -8.12 13.50 10.36
C SER A 80 -7.02 13.84 9.36
N ILE A 81 -6.93 13.02 8.30
CA ILE A 81 -6.31 13.47 7.06
C ILE A 81 -7.18 14.65 6.58
N PRO A 82 -6.63 15.82 6.25
CA PRO A 82 -7.45 16.92 5.74
C PRO A 82 -8.12 16.48 4.44
N GLU A 83 -9.43 16.18 4.50
CA GLU A 83 -10.27 15.79 3.35
C GLU A 83 -10.17 16.78 2.18
N ALA A 84 -9.86 18.04 2.48
CA ALA A 84 -9.63 19.10 1.52
C ALA A 84 -8.45 18.83 0.56
N ASP A 85 -7.44 18.06 0.99
CA ASP A 85 -6.24 17.80 0.17
C ASP A 85 -6.47 16.67 -0.85
N LEU A 86 -7.48 15.83 -0.62
CA LEU A 86 -7.82 14.69 -1.47
C LEU A 86 -8.86 15.03 -2.54
N ILE A 87 -9.70 16.04 -2.28
CA ILE A 87 -10.66 16.56 -3.26
C ILE A 87 -9.89 17.21 -4.41
N GLY A 88 -10.25 16.85 -5.65
CA GLY A 88 -9.59 17.32 -6.86
C GLY A 88 -8.40 16.47 -7.32
N MET A 89 -7.99 15.44 -6.57
CA MET A 89 -6.94 14.52 -7.01
C MET A 89 -7.41 13.63 -8.17
N ASN A 90 -6.53 13.43 -9.14
CA ASN A 90 -6.72 12.43 -10.20
C ASN A 90 -6.52 11.02 -9.63
N CYS A 91 -7.47 10.13 -9.94
CA CYS A 91 -7.44 8.72 -9.59
C CYS A 91 -7.87 7.86 -10.79
N ARG A 92 -7.76 6.55 -10.63
CA ARG A 92 -8.35 5.57 -11.54
C ARG A 92 -9.44 4.81 -10.83
N ALA A 93 -10.67 4.91 -11.32
CA ALA A 93 -11.84 4.31 -10.70
C ALA A 93 -12.50 3.28 -11.62
N PRO A 94 -12.96 2.14 -11.09
CA PRO A 94 -13.85 1.26 -11.84
C PRO A 94 -15.18 1.96 -12.11
N TYR A 95 -15.88 1.52 -13.15
CA TYR A 95 -17.26 1.94 -13.42
C TYR A 95 -18.21 0.76 -13.20
N SER A 96 -19.43 1.08 -12.74
CA SER A 96 -20.44 0.07 -12.39
C SER A 96 -20.89 -0.79 -13.57
N LYS A 97 -20.73 -0.31 -14.80
CA LYS A 97 -21.03 -1.04 -16.03
C LYS A 97 -19.78 -1.25 -16.87
N ILE A 98 -19.70 -2.39 -17.55
CA ILE A 98 -18.64 -2.61 -18.55
C ILE A 98 -19.12 -1.95 -19.85
N VAL A 99 -18.64 -0.73 -20.12
CA VAL A 99 -18.96 0.01 -21.37
C VAL A 99 -18.01 -0.37 -22.49
N ASP A 100 -16.74 -0.60 -22.15
CA ASP A 100 -15.71 -1.01 -23.10
C ASP A 100 -14.90 -2.16 -22.49
N ARG A 101 -14.68 -3.22 -23.27
CA ARG A 101 -13.89 -4.38 -22.84
C ARG A 101 -12.41 -4.06 -22.73
N ALA A 102 -11.96 -3.01 -23.40
CA ALA A 102 -10.56 -2.60 -23.42
C ALA A 102 -10.17 -1.74 -22.21
N VAL A 103 -11.15 -1.17 -21.48
CA VAL A 103 -10.93 -0.24 -20.37
C VAL A 103 -11.76 -0.65 -19.16
N VAL A 104 -11.09 -1.18 -18.13
CA VAL A 104 -11.73 -1.62 -16.88
C VAL A 104 -11.71 -0.51 -15.82
N TYR A 105 -10.62 0.25 -15.78
CA TYR A 105 -10.45 1.40 -14.89
C TYR A 105 -10.38 2.66 -15.73
N HIS A 106 -11.13 3.67 -15.32
CA HIS A 106 -11.20 4.95 -16.01
C HIS A 106 -10.48 6.01 -15.19
N ASP A 107 -9.75 6.89 -15.87
CA ASP A 107 -9.19 8.07 -15.23
C ASP A 107 -10.33 8.98 -14.77
N ALA A 108 -10.29 9.36 -13.49
CA ALA A 108 -11.34 10.09 -12.80
C ALA A 108 -10.73 11.12 -11.83
N ILE A 109 -11.57 12.02 -11.33
CA ILE A 109 -11.22 13.04 -10.35
C ILE A 109 -12.13 12.87 -9.14
N ILE A 110 -11.56 12.90 -7.93
CA ILE A 110 -12.32 12.83 -6.68
C ILE A 110 -13.04 14.15 -6.47
N LEU A 111 -14.37 14.11 -6.35
CA LEU A 111 -15.21 15.28 -6.14
C LEU A 111 -15.51 15.54 -4.67
N ASP A 112 -15.95 14.50 -3.97
CA ASP A 112 -16.40 14.60 -2.59
C ASP A 112 -16.38 13.23 -1.90
N PHE A 113 -16.44 13.24 -0.58
CA PHE A 113 -16.57 12.04 0.26
C PHE A 113 -18.04 11.89 0.68
N VAL A 114 -18.59 10.68 0.52
CA VAL A 114 -20.03 10.46 0.78
C VAL A 114 -20.32 10.34 2.28
N ASP A 115 -19.49 9.59 3.01
CA ASP A 115 -19.64 9.37 4.44
C ASP A 115 -18.27 9.40 5.14
N THR A 116 -17.91 10.55 5.72
CA THR A 116 -16.67 10.71 6.48
C THR A 116 -16.70 10.00 7.84
N SER A 117 -17.89 9.68 8.36
CA SER A 117 -18.05 9.08 9.70
C SER A 117 -17.79 7.58 9.79
N VAL A 118 -17.45 6.93 8.67
CA VAL A 118 -17.15 5.48 8.61
C VAL A 118 -15.66 5.21 8.55
N PRO A 119 -15.18 4.04 9.05
CA PRO A 119 -13.79 3.63 8.91
C PRO A 119 -13.34 3.65 7.44
N LEU A 120 -12.05 3.90 7.18
CA LEU A 120 -11.45 3.94 5.84
C LEU A 120 -11.81 2.74 4.94
N GLU A 121 -12.09 1.59 5.53
CA GLU A 121 -12.46 0.35 4.83
C GLU A 121 -13.86 0.39 4.17
N GLN A 122 -14.73 1.28 4.64
CA GLN A 122 -16.10 1.48 4.13
C GLN A 122 -16.30 2.87 3.51
N LEU A 123 -15.25 3.67 3.48
CA LEU A 123 -15.28 5.01 2.91
C LEU A 123 -15.61 4.93 1.42
N LYS A 124 -16.63 5.68 1.01
CA LYS A 124 -17.00 5.87 -0.39
C LYS A 124 -16.67 7.28 -0.82
N VAL A 125 -16.15 7.38 -2.03
CA VAL A 125 -15.88 8.64 -2.70
C VAL A 125 -16.80 8.80 -3.89
N ARG A 126 -17.13 10.05 -4.20
CA ARG A 126 -17.81 10.44 -5.42
C ARG A 126 -16.76 10.87 -6.44
N VAL A 127 -16.74 10.24 -7.61
CA VAL A 127 -15.74 10.50 -8.66
C VAL A 127 -16.38 10.93 -9.97
N LEU A 128 -15.72 11.82 -10.71
CA LEU A 128 -16.09 12.20 -12.09
C LEU A 128 -15.08 11.65 -13.08
N TYR A 129 -15.55 11.01 -14.15
CA TYR A 129 -14.68 10.44 -15.17
C TYR A 129 -14.17 11.50 -16.16
N SER A 130 -12.87 11.52 -16.41
CA SER A 130 -12.21 12.47 -17.31
C SER A 130 -12.53 12.19 -18.79
N TYR A 131 -12.67 10.91 -19.14
CA TYR A 131 -12.90 10.46 -20.53
C TYR A 131 -14.21 9.67 -20.64
N PRO A 132 -15.35 10.37 -20.82
CA PRO A 132 -16.66 9.71 -20.86
C PRO A 132 -16.81 8.85 -22.11
N LEU A 133 -17.09 7.56 -21.91
CA LEU A 133 -17.40 6.60 -22.98
C LEU A 133 -18.89 6.57 -23.33
N GLU A 134 -19.75 6.88 -22.35
CA GLU A 134 -21.20 6.95 -22.49
C GLU A 134 -21.70 8.32 -22.03
N GLU A 135 -22.89 8.73 -22.47
CA GLU A 135 -23.52 9.97 -22.02
C GLU A 135 -23.72 10.04 -20.50
N ALA A 136 -23.97 8.90 -19.85
CA ALA A 136 -24.12 8.80 -18.39
C ALA A 136 -22.82 9.10 -17.63
N MET A 137 -21.64 8.92 -18.24
CA MET A 137 -20.35 9.27 -17.65
C MET A 137 -20.02 10.76 -17.82
N ARG A 138 -20.71 11.45 -18.71
CA ARG A 138 -20.38 12.84 -19.05
C ARG A 138 -20.78 13.75 -17.89
N PRO A 139 -19.86 14.57 -17.35
CA PRO A 139 -20.18 15.46 -16.25
C PRO A 139 -21.26 16.47 -16.66
N CYS A 140 -22.24 16.65 -15.78
CA CYS A 140 -23.30 17.63 -15.95
C CYS A 140 -22.77 19.03 -15.71
N GLN A 141 -22.77 19.88 -16.74
CA GLN A 141 -22.31 21.28 -16.61
C GLN A 141 -23.13 22.06 -15.58
N TYR A 142 -24.46 21.87 -15.56
CA TYR A 142 -25.33 22.53 -14.60
C TYR A 142 -25.09 22.06 -13.16
N PHE A 143 -24.60 20.83 -12.95
CA PHE A 143 -24.24 20.34 -11.62
C PHE A 143 -22.94 20.98 -11.15
N LEU A 144 -21.95 21.09 -12.03
CA LEU A 144 -20.70 21.81 -11.72
C LEU A 144 -20.93 23.30 -11.42
N ASP A 145 -22.01 23.88 -11.96
CA ASP A 145 -22.45 25.25 -11.66
C ASP A 145 -23.43 25.35 -10.48
N ASP A 146 -23.73 24.26 -9.75
CA ASP A 146 -24.73 24.19 -8.67
C ASP A 146 -26.17 24.59 -9.07
N ARG A 147 -26.52 24.48 -10.36
CA ARG A 147 -27.83 24.87 -10.93
C ARG A 147 -28.69 23.68 -11.36
N CYS A 148 -28.23 22.45 -11.16
CA CYS A 148 -28.96 21.27 -11.61
C CYS A 148 -30.11 20.92 -10.66
N THR A 149 -31.34 20.87 -11.19
CA THR A 149 -32.55 20.54 -10.42
C THR A 149 -32.94 19.07 -10.47
N TYR A 150 -32.24 18.25 -11.27
CA TYR A 150 -32.64 16.89 -11.58
C TYR A 150 -32.08 15.83 -10.60
N GLY A 151 -31.17 16.22 -9.69
CA GLY A 151 -30.55 15.30 -8.73
C GLY A 151 -29.96 14.06 -9.42
N GLU A 152 -30.13 12.89 -8.82
CA GLU A 152 -29.64 11.60 -9.37
C GLU A 152 -30.36 11.16 -10.67
N GLY A 153 -31.46 11.81 -11.04
CA GLY A 153 -32.20 11.54 -12.28
C GLY A 153 -31.70 12.33 -13.48
N CYS A 154 -30.56 13.00 -13.39
CA CYS A 154 -30.00 13.78 -14.50
C CYS A 154 -29.51 12.86 -15.63
N ARG A 155 -29.63 13.31 -16.88
CA ARG A 155 -29.08 12.59 -18.06
C ARG A 155 -27.55 12.52 -18.02
N TYR A 156 -26.92 13.48 -17.36
CA TYR A 156 -25.47 13.63 -17.26
C TYR A 156 -25.01 13.29 -15.83
N SER A 157 -23.77 12.83 -15.69
CA SER A 157 -23.18 12.41 -14.42
C SER A 157 -23.08 13.56 -13.41
N HIS A 158 -23.49 13.29 -12.17
CA HIS A 158 -23.16 14.11 -11.00
C HIS A 158 -22.00 13.50 -10.18
N GLY A 159 -21.35 12.47 -10.72
CA GLY A 159 -20.38 11.64 -10.02
C GLY A 159 -20.92 10.25 -9.72
N GLU A 160 -20.04 9.26 -9.79
CA GLU A 160 -20.32 7.86 -9.43
C GLU A 160 -19.74 7.60 -8.03
N GLU A 161 -20.47 6.86 -7.19
CA GLU A 161 -19.99 6.47 -5.87
C GLU A 161 -19.17 5.18 -5.96
N VAL A 162 -17.90 5.26 -5.57
CA VAL A 162 -16.93 4.16 -5.65
C VAL A 162 -16.28 3.96 -4.28
N SER A 163 -16.00 2.71 -3.93
CA SER A 163 -15.26 2.38 -2.70
C SER A 163 -13.84 2.94 -2.77
N PHE A 164 -13.38 3.59 -1.70
CA PHE A 164 -12.01 4.10 -1.63
C PHE A 164 -10.95 2.99 -1.81
N HIS A 165 -11.29 1.75 -1.42
CA HIS A 165 -10.41 0.59 -1.60
C HIS A 165 -10.17 0.21 -3.07
N ASP A 166 -11.15 0.46 -3.93
CA ASP A 166 -11.12 0.05 -5.34
C ASP A 166 -10.45 1.12 -6.23
N LEU A 167 -10.12 2.28 -5.67
CA LEU A 167 -9.40 3.33 -6.37
C LEU A 167 -7.94 2.95 -6.58
N LEU A 168 -7.44 3.28 -7.77
CA LEU A 168 -6.04 3.17 -8.14
C LEU A 168 -5.41 4.56 -8.28
N SER A 169 -4.10 4.65 -8.08
CA SER A 169 -3.35 5.88 -8.34
C SER A 169 -3.43 6.25 -9.82
N TYR A 170 -3.61 7.55 -10.11
CA TYR A 170 -3.53 8.05 -11.48
C TYR A 170 -2.17 7.76 -12.11
N GLN A 171 -2.19 7.28 -13.35
CA GLN A 171 -0.99 7.06 -14.14
C GLN A 171 -1.11 7.91 -15.41
N PRO A 172 -0.22 8.88 -15.63
CA PRO A 172 -0.27 9.69 -16.84
C PRO A 172 -0.05 8.79 -18.08
N PRO A 173 -0.80 9.03 -19.16
CA PRO A 173 -0.64 8.28 -20.40
C PRO A 173 0.76 8.52 -21.00
N ASN A 174 1.43 7.44 -21.40
CA ASN A 174 2.74 7.54 -22.04
C ASN A 174 2.61 7.69 -23.56
N PHE A 175 2.86 8.89 -24.07
CA PHE A 175 2.83 9.19 -25.50
C PHE A 175 4.04 8.64 -26.26
N GLU A 176 5.15 8.31 -25.59
CA GLU A 176 6.37 7.80 -26.22
C GLU A 176 6.24 6.35 -26.70
N SER A 177 5.36 5.56 -26.05
CA SER A 177 5.09 4.17 -26.44
C SER A 177 4.12 4.04 -27.61
N MET A 178 3.55 5.14 -28.09
CA MET A 178 2.55 5.11 -29.15
C MET A 178 3.18 4.71 -30.49
N LYS A 179 2.72 3.57 -31.04
CA LYS A 179 3.11 3.05 -32.35
C LYS A 179 1.87 2.58 -33.11
N GLU A 180 2.05 2.25 -34.39
CA GLU A 180 1.03 1.51 -35.15
C GLU A 180 0.62 0.24 -34.37
N GLU A 181 -0.65 -0.13 -34.48
CA GLU A 181 -1.34 -1.19 -33.71
C GLU A 181 -1.49 -0.95 -32.20
N SER A 182 -1.01 0.17 -31.65
CA SER A 182 -1.20 0.48 -30.22
C SER A 182 -2.67 0.78 -29.90
N LEU A 183 -3.11 0.36 -28.71
CA LEU A 183 -4.45 0.61 -28.20
C LEU A 183 -4.57 2.05 -27.70
N VAL A 184 -5.58 2.78 -28.16
CA VAL A 184 -5.81 4.18 -27.83
C VAL A 184 -7.29 4.46 -27.58
N LEU A 185 -7.58 5.47 -26.77
CA LEU A 185 -8.87 6.14 -26.70
C LEU A 185 -8.87 7.34 -27.64
N VAL A 186 -9.89 7.44 -28.48
CA VAL A 186 -10.08 8.56 -29.40
C VAL A 186 -11.40 9.26 -29.12
N GLN A 187 -11.39 10.59 -29.14
CA GLN A 187 -12.60 11.40 -28.97
C GLN A 187 -13.34 11.57 -30.30
N GLY A 188 -14.58 11.11 -30.36
CA GLY A 188 -15.48 11.31 -31.50
C GLY A 188 -16.19 12.69 -31.49
N ASP A 189 -16.95 12.98 -32.55
CA ASP A 189 -17.67 14.24 -32.72
C ASP A 189 -18.69 14.53 -31.61
N ASN A 190 -19.22 13.47 -30.99
CA ASN A 190 -20.20 13.55 -29.91
C ASN A 190 -19.57 13.88 -28.55
N LYS A 191 -18.27 14.21 -28.52
CA LYS A 191 -17.44 14.39 -27.30
C LYS A 191 -17.34 13.13 -26.43
N LEU A 192 -17.73 11.98 -26.97
CA LEU A 192 -17.56 10.67 -26.34
C LEU A 192 -16.25 10.05 -26.81
N TRP A 193 -15.59 9.35 -25.90
CA TRP A 193 -14.36 8.62 -26.17
C TRP A 193 -14.68 7.19 -26.56
N SER A 194 -13.85 6.58 -27.40
CA SER A 194 -14.01 5.20 -27.83
C SER A 194 -12.65 4.54 -27.99
N SER A 195 -12.55 3.26 -27.66
CA SER A 195 -11.31 2.52 -27.89
C SER A 195 -11.09 2.19 -29.37
N GLY A 196 -9.83 2.20 -29.76
CA GLY A 196 -9.41 1.88 -31.11
C GLY A 196 -7.93 1.49 -31.17
N ARG A 197 -7.51 1.02 -32.34
CA ARG A 197 -6.10 0.73 -32.65
C ARG A 197 -5.56 1.77 -33.62
N VAL A 198 -4.34 2.22 -33.38
CA VAL A 198 -3.67 3.15 -34.29
C VAL A 198 -3.33 2.43 -35.59
N VAL A 199 -3.82 2.93 -36.72
CA VAL A 199 -3.52 2.39 -38.05
C VAL A 199 -2.30 3.09 -38.64
N ALA A 200 -2.24 4.42 -38.52
CA ALA A 200 -1.15 5.23 -39.04
C ALA A 200 -0.99 6.50 -38.21
N ILE A 201 0.26 6.97 -38.10
CA ILE A 201 0.61 8.23 -37.43
C ILE A 201 1.29 9.11 -38.48
N ASP A 202 0.67 10.23 -38.82
CA ASP A 202 1.23 11.25 -39.71
C ASP A 202 1.36 12.59 -38.95
N GLY A 203 2.45 12.70 -38.19
CA GLY A 203 2.76 13.87 -37.37
C GLY A 203 1.68 14.15 -36.32
N GLN A 204 0.83 15.15 -36.60
CA GLN A 204 -0.26 15.57 -35.70
C GLN A 204 -1.54 14.76 -35.90
N ASN A 205 -1.69 14.12 -37.06
CA ASN A 205 -2.89 13.38 -37.43
C ASN A 205 -2.66 11.89 -37.21
N ILE A 206 -3.58 11.26 -36.50
CA ILE A 206 -3.53 9.85 -36.15
C ILE A 206 -4.79 9.21 -36.72
N ALA A 207 -4.62 8.18 -37.54
CA ALA A 207 -5.71 7.34 -38.00
C ALA A 207 -5.92 6.22 -36.98
N VAL A 208 -7.13 6.09 -36.46
CA VAL A 208 -7.50 5.09 -35.44
C VAL A 208 -8.66 4.27 -35.96
N ASN A 209 -8.54 2.94 -35.92
CA ASN A 209 -9.63 2.02 -36.20
C ASN A 209 -10.36 1.68 -34.91
N LEU A 210 -11.64 2.07 -34.81
CA LEU A 210 -12.46 1.87 -33.63
C LEU A 210 -12.77 0.39 -33.40
N LEU A 211 -12.54 -0.12 -32.19
CA LEU A 211 -12.82 -1.53 -31.86
C LEU A 211 -14.32 -1.85 -31.86
N VAL A 212 -15.15 -0.90 -31.42
CA VAL A 212 -16.60 -1.11 -31.27
C VAL A 212 -17.33 -1.06 -32.62
N SER A 213 -16.91 -0.17 -33.52
CA SER A 213 -17.61 0.06 -34.80
C SER A 213 -16.87 -0.46 -36.03
N GLY A 214 -15.58 -0.77 -35.92
CA GLY A 214 -14.70 -1.14 -37.03
C GLY A 214 -14.48 -0.02 -38.05
N LYS A 215 -14.84 1.23 -37.72
CA LYS A 215 -14.65 2.39 -38.59
C LYS A 215 -13.31 3.06 -38.32
N GLU A 216 -12.63 3.45 -39.39
CA GLU A 216 -11.43 4.28 -39.33
C GLU A 216 -11.82 5.75 -39.14
N VAL A 217 -11.26 6.37 -38.10
CA VAL A 217 -11.46 7.77 -37.75
C VAL A 217 -10.11 8.45 -37.73
N ALA A 218 -10.00 9.56 -38.47
CA ALA A 218 -8.84 10.44 -38.39
C ALA A 218 -9.04 11.42 -37.22
N SER A 219 -8.05 11.53 -36.34
CA SER A 219 -8.09 12.41 -35.18
C SER A 219 -6.76 13.09 -34.94
N VAL A 220 -6.80 14.22 -34.25
CA VAL A 220 -5.60 14.99 -33.87
C VAL A 220 -4.99 14.36 -32.63
N ARG A 221 -3.66 14.39 -32.45
CA ARG A 221 -2.96 13.84 -31.28
C ARG A 221 -3.53 14.27 -29.92
N GLU A 222 -4.08 15.48 -29.83
CA GLU A 222 -4.67 16.03 -28.59
C GLU A 222 -5.98 15.32 -28.19
N LYS A 223 -6.63 14.67 -29.15
CA LYS A 223 -7.88 13.91 -28.98
C LYS A 223 -7.64 12.40 -28.92
N VAL A 224 -6.40 11.98 -28.75
CA VAL A 224 -5.99 10.57 -28.70
C VAL A 224 -5.17 10.32 -27.45
N ILE A 225 -5.57 9.33 -26.67
CA ILE A 225 -4.92 8.97 -25.41
C ILE A 225 -4.46 7.52 -25.48
N PRO A 226 -3.16 7.24 -25.33
CA PRO A 226 -2.67 5.87 -25.32
C PRO A 226 -3.16 5.12 -24.07
N LEU A 227 -3.64 3.91 -24.28
CA LEU A 227 -4.00 2.98 -23.22
C LEU A 227 -2.82 2.02 -22.98
N ASN A 228 -2.47 1.81 -21.71
CA ASN A 228 -1.43 0.85 -21.35
C ASN A 228 -1.98 -0.58 -21.55
N GLU A 229 -1.22 -1.40 -22.28
CA GLU A 229 -1.56 -2.78 -22.69
C GLU A 229 -1.72 -3.76 -21.50
N ASP A 230 -1.36 -3.35 -20.28
CA ASP A 230 -1.51 -4.10 -19.03
C ASP A 230 -2.98 -4.18 -18.52
N THR A 231 -3.96 -3.72 -19.30
CA THR A 231 -5.38 -3.77 -18.91
C THR A 231 -5.92 -5.19 -19.19
N PRO A 232 -6.26 -5.99 -18.16
CA PRO A 232 -6.73 -7.36 -18.37
C PRO A 232 -8.06 -7.30 -19.14
N LEU A 233 -8.04 -7.79 -20.37
CA LEU A 233 -9.25 -7.96 -21.19
C LEU A 233 -10.18 -8.94 -20.46
N ILE A 234 -11.41 -8.50 -20.18
CA ILE A 234 -12.44 -9.35 -19.60
C ILE A 234 -12.98 -10.26 -20.71
N GLU A 235 -12.50 -11.50 -20.75
CA GLU A 235 -13.18 -12.59 -21.47
C GLU A 235 -14.41 -13.01 -20.65
N GLU A 236 -15.60 -12.60 -21.07
CA GLU A 236 -16.84 -13.10 -20.46
C GLU A 236 -17.04 -14.59 -20.79
N ARG A 237 -16.85 -15.40 -19.75
CA ARG A 237 -17.37 -16.75 -19.59
C ARG A 237 -18.91 -16.71 -19.68
N ALA A 238 -19.45 -16.94 -20.87
CA ALA A 238 -20.86 -17.30 -21.02
C ALA A 238 -21.09 -18.68 -20.38
N GLU A 239 -21.90 -18.69 -19.32
CA GLU A 239 -22.24 -19.87 -18.54
C GLU A 239 -23.07 -20.86 -19.37
N THR A 240 -22.48 -22.01 -19.70
CA THR A 240 -23.25 -23.25 -19.85
C THR A 240 -22.70 -24.27 -18.85
N MET A 241 -23.54 -24.63 -17.90
CA MET A 241 -23.28 -25.60 -16.85
C MET A 241 -23.08 -26.99 -17.47
N THR A 242 -21.83 -27.37 -17.76
CA THR A 242 -21.47 -28.79 -17.95
C THR A 242 -20.15 -29.06 -17.25
N ALA A 243 -20.20 -29.98 -16.30
CA ALA A 243 -19.10 -30.39 -15.46
C ALA A 243 -17.89 -30.89 -16.26
N GLY A 244 -16.69 -30.48 -15.87
CA GLY A 244 -15.44 -31.08 -16.34
C GLY A 244 -14.32 -30.06 -16.51
N SER A 245 -13.43 -29.99 -15.52
CA SER A 245 -12.18 -29.24 -15.56
C SER A 245 -11.41 -29.43 -16.88
N ALA A 246 -11.22 -28.34 -17.62
CA ALA A 246 -10.15 -28.18 -18.59
C ALA A 246 -9.63 -26.75 -18.48
N SER A 247 -8.74 -26.54 -17.53
CA SER A 247 -7.97 -25.30 -17.42
C SER A 247 -7.15 -25.12 -18.69
N SER A 248 -7.40 -23.99 -19.36
CA SER A 248 -6.70 -23.49 -20.53
C SER A 248 -5.22 -23.28 -20.19
N LEU A 249 -4.43 -24.30 -20.49
CA LEU A 249 -2.97 -24.34 -20.38
C LEU A 249 -2.31 -23.93 -21.71
N GLU A 250 -3.03 -23.28 -22.62
CA GLU A 250 -2.59 -23.09 -24.01
C GLU A 250 -1.44 -22.08 -24.15
N GLY A 251 -1.25 -21.18 -23.17
CA GLY A 251 -0.11 -20.26 -23.13
C GLY A 251 1.17 -20.83 -22.48
N SER A 252 1.09 -21.94 -21.75
CA SER A 252 2.24 -22.48 -21.00
C SER A 252 3.09 -23.47 -21.80
N TRP A 253 2.56 -24.03 -22.90
CA TRP A 253 3.25 -25.07 -23.67
C TRP A 253 4.14 -24.52 -24.78
N THR A 254 3.87 -23.30 -25.26
CA THR A 254 4.67 -22.62 -26.28
C THR A 254 6.04 -22.18 -25.75
N GLU A 255 6.13 -21.70 -24.50
CA GLU A 255 7.41 -21.38 -23.86
C GLU A 255 8.30 -22.62 -23.66
N LEU A 256 7.69 -23.79 -23.40
CA LEU A 256 8.43 -25.05 -23.21
C LEU A 256 9.01 -25.62 -24.52
N LYS A 257 8.59 -25.13 -25.69
CA LYS A 257 9.12 -25.58 -27.01
C LYS A 257 10.48 -24.97 -27.35
N GLY A 258 10.86 -23.85 -26.73
CA GLY A 258 12.06 -23.07 -27.08
C GLY A 258 13.32 -23.36 -26.25
N GLU A 259 13.17 -23.88 -25.04
CA GLU A 259 14.31 -24.06 -24.12
C GLU A 259 15.02 -25.40 -24.33
N LYS A 260 16.16 -25.36 -25.03
CA LYS A 260 17.12 -26.48 -25.06
C LYS A 260 17.83 -26.57 -23.71
N CYS A 261 17.24 -27.26 -22.74
CA CYS A 261 17.93 -27.61 -21.51
C CYS A 261 18.18 -29.12 -21.44
N GLY A 262 19.36 -29.54 -21.92
CA GLY A 262 19.84 -30.93 -21.80
C GLY A 262 20.73 -31.38 -22.96
N ARG A 263 21.30 -32.58 -22.81
CA ARG A 263 22.16 -33.25 -23.81
C ARG A 263 21.33 -34.15 -24.76
N VAL A 264 20.12 -33.73 -25.12
CA VAL A 264 19.23 -34.46 -26.03
C VAL A 264 18.92 -33.55 -27.20
N SER A 265 19.38 -33.94 -28.38
CA SER A 265 19.21 -33.21 -29.63
C SER A 265 17.91 -33.60 -30.33
N VAL A 266 17.38 -32.72 -31.18
CA VAL A 266 16.19 -32.99 -32.00
C VAL A 266 16.51 -34.18 -32.91
N GLY A 267 15.94 -35.34 -32.60
CA GLY A 267 16.22 -36.62 -33.28
C GLY A 267 16.52 -37.80 -32.36
N ASP A 268 16.82 -37.57 -31.08
CA ASP A 268 17.18 -38.63 -30.11
C ASP A 268 15.97 -39.36 -29.51
N ILE A 269 14.75 -38.92 -29.83
CA ILE A 269 13.51 -39.59 -29.44
C ILE A 269 13.37 -40.91 -30.21
N GLY A 270 13.52 -42.02 -29.50
CA GLY A 270 13.52 -43.36 -30.09
C GLY A 270 14.77 -44.18 -29.81
N ASP A 271 15.79 -43.64 -29.11
CA ASP A 271 16.99 -44.42 -28.75
C ASP A 271 16.70 -45.69 -27.92
N TRP A 272 15.59 -45.69 -27.17
CA TRP A 272 15.09 -46.85 -26.41
C TRP A 272 14.60 -48.00 -27.31
N GLU A 273 14.31 -47.75 -28.59
CA GLU A 273 13.93 -48.78 -29.55
C GLU A 273 15.08 -49.70 -29.92
N ARG A 274 16.33 -49.27 -29.71
CA ARG A 274 17.49 -50.17 -29.80
C ARG A 274 17.35 -51.36 -28.85
N HIS A 275 16.60 -51.19 -27.76
CA HIS A 275 16.35 -52.19 -26.74
C HIS A 275 14.95 -52.82 -26.82
N THR A 276 14.06 -52.32 -27.67
CA THR A 276 12.68 -52.82 -27.83
C THR A 276 12.32 -52.82 -29.31
N ARG A 277 12.19 -54.00 -29.93
CA ARG A 277 12.00 -54.38 -31.36
C ARG A 277 11.20 -53.44 -32.32
N GLY A 278 11.34 -52.12 -32.24
CA GLY A 278 10.65 -51.11 -33.04
C GLY A 278 9.13 -51.02 -32.85
N ILE A 279 8.55 -51.62 -31.80
CA ILE A 279 7.08 -51.67 -31.64
C ILE A 279 6.53 -50.29 -31.21
N GLY A 280 7.31 -49.57 -30.40
CA GLY A 280 6.91 -48.30 -29.80
C GLY A 280 6.74 -47.17 -30.81
N MET A 281 7.76 -46.92 -31.62
CA MET A 281 7.76 -45.95 -32.70
C MET A 281 6.73 -46.33 -33.77
N LYS A 282 6.57 -47.62 -34.07
CA LYS A 282 5.54 -48.07 -35.01
C LYS A 282 4.14 -47.73 -34.52
N LEU A 283 3.89 -47.81 -33.22
CA LEU A 283 2.64 -47.38 -32.62
C LEU A 283 2.49 -45.85 -32.62
N LEU A 284 3.56 -45.11 -32.30
CA LEU A 284 3.56 -43.64 -32.35
C LEU A 284 3.27 -43.11 -33.76
N LEU A 285 3.95 -43.66 -34.78
CA LEU A 285 3.71 -43.33 -36.19
C LEU A 285 2.25 -43.61 -36.59
N LYS A 286 1.67 -44.73 -36.12
CA LYS A 286 0.26 -45.06 -36.37
C LYS A 286 -0.71 -44.08 -35.69
N MET A 287 -0.30 -43.48 -34.58
CA MET A 287 -1.07 -42.47 -33.85
C MET A 287 -0.79 -41.03 -34.35
N GLY A 288 -0.05 -40.87 -35.44
CA GLY A 288 0.17 -39.57 -36.09
C GLY A 288 1.42 -38.81 -35.65
N TYR A 289 2.35 -39.47 -34.95
CA TYR A 289 3.66 -38.90 -34.65
C TYR A 289 4.46 -38.69 -35.95
N ARG A 290 5.04 -37.51 -36.13
CA ARG A 290 6.03 -37.22 -37.19
C ARG A 290 7.39 -37.05 -36.52
N MET A 291 8.44 -37.63 -37.11
CA MET A 291 9.77 -37.60 -36.51
C MET A 291 10.22 -36.15 -36.30
N GLY A 292 10.49 -35.79 -35.04
CA GLY A 292 10.92 -34.44 -34.66
C GLY A 292 9.78 -33.46 -34.32
N GLU A 293 8.53 -33.90 -34.42
CA GLU A 293 7.34 -33.09 -34.12
C GLU A 293 6.58 -33.62 -32.89
N GLY A 294 5.69 -32.80 -32.33
CA GLY A 294 4.83 -33.20 -31.22
C GLY A 294 3.73 -34.18 -31.64
N LEU A 295 3.22 -34.99 -30.71
CA LEU A 295 2.03 -35.80 -30.97
C LEU A 295 0.77 -34.92 -30.96
N GLY A 296 -0.14 -35.08 -31.93
CA GLY A 296 -1.42 -34.36 -31.97
C GLY A 296 -1.84 -33.95 -33.38
N ARG A 297 -3.11 -33.54 -33.56
CA ARG A 297 -3.68 -33.20 -34.88
C ARG A 297 -2.96 -32.05 -35.60
N LYS A 298 -2.29 -31.17 -34.84
CA LYS A 298 -1.50 -30.03 -35.32
C LYS A 298 0.00 -30.13 -34.95
N SER A 299 0.46 -31.30 -34.49
CA SER A 299 1.84 -31.47 -33.99
C SER A 299 2.17 -30.64 -32.72
N ASP A 300 1.14 -30.33 -31.92
CA ASP A 300 1.26 -29.46 -30.74
C ASP A 300 1.85 -30.15 -29.50
N GLY A 301 1.95 -31.47 -29.49
CA GLY A 301 2.46 -32.23 -28.35
C GLY A 301 3.91 -31.91 -27.97
N ILE A 302 4.28 -32.31 -26.75
CA ILE A 302 5.62 -32.10 -26.22
C ILE A 302 6.61 -33.00 -26.97
N VAL A 303 7.64 -32.40 -27.57
CA VAL A 303 8.67 -33.11 -28.35
C VAL A 303 9.73 -33.74 -27.43
N HIS A 304 9.98 -33.14 -26.26
CA HIS A 304 11.04 -33.54 -25.33
C HIS A 304 10.46 -34.08 -24.02
N ALA A 305 11.14 -35.05 -23.40
CA ALA A 305 10.74 -35.52 -22.07
C ALA A 305 10.82 -34.37 -21.05
N ILE A 306 9.79 -34.24 -20.21
CA ILE A 306 9.75 -33.25 -19.13
C ILE A 306 10.84 -33.58 -18.12
N GLN A 307 11.83 -32.69 -17.97
CA GLN A 307 12.90 -32.90 -16.99
C GLN A 307 12.45 -32.51 -15.58
N PRO A 308 12.87 -33.26 -14.55
CA PRO A 308 12.57 -32.92 -13.16
C PRO A 308 13.34 -31.67 -12.73
N ILE A 309 12.61 -30.68 -12.21
CA ILE A 309 13.21 -29.48 -11.62
C ILE A 309 13.61 -29.82 -10.19
N MET A 310 14.92 -29.80 -9.91
CA MET A 310 15.45 -30.04 -8.57
C MET A 310 15.23 -28.81 -7.68
N PHE A 311 14.34 -28.91 -6.71
CA PHE A 311 14.10 -27.85 -5.73
C PHE A 311 15.14 -27.86 -4.59
N PRO A 312 15.37 -26.71 -3.93
CA PRO A 312 16.29 -26.63 -2.79
C PRO A 312 15.89 -27.58 -1.66
N LYS A 313 16.87 -28.25 -1.05
CA LYS A 313 16.64 -29.15 0.09
C LYS A 313 16.01 -28.38 1.27
N LYS A 314 15.11 -29.02 2.01
CA LYS A 314 14.45 -28.49 3.24
C LYS A 314 13.47 -27.32 3.03
N LYS A 315 12.95 -27.11 1.82
CA LYS A 315 11.84 -26.17 1.56
C LYS A 315 10.57 -26.93 1.22
N SER A 316 9.41 -26.45 1.66
CA SER A 316 8.11 -27.01 1.29
C SER A 316 7.78 -26.72 -0.18
N LEU A 317 6.94 -27.57 -0.76
CA LEU A 317 6.42 -27.37 -2.12
C LEU A 317 5.75 -26.00 -2.27
N ASP A 318 5.03 -25.53 -1.24
CA ASP A 318 4.33 -24.24 -1.24
C ASP A 318 5.28 -23.05 -1.45
N VAL A 319 6.44 -23.04 -0.77
CA VAL A 319 7.45 -21.97 -0.92
C VAL A 319 8.06 -21.96 -2.33
N CYS A 320 8.22 -23.15 -2.92
CA CYS A 320 8.74 -23.29 -4.27
C CYS A 320 7.73 -22.90 -5.35
N MET A 321 6.45 -23.16 -5.15
CA MET A 321 5.37 -22.72 -6.05
C MET A 321 5.19 -21.19 -5.97
N GLN A 322 5.18 -20.61 -4.77
CA GLN A 322 5.11 -19.16 -4.58
C GLN A 322 6.26 -18.43 -5.28
N SER A 323 7.47 -19.00 -5.28
CA SER A 323 8.64 -18.41 -5.96
C SER A 323 8.53 -18.42 -7.50
N LYS A 324 7.74 -19.32 -8.08
CA LYS A 324 7.46 -19.35 -9.53
C LYS A 324 6.37 -18.34 -9.92
N HIS A 325 5.36 -18.15 -9.07
CA HIS A 325 4.30 -17.16 -9.29
C HIS A 325 4.74 -15.71 -9.01
N LYS A 326 5.91 -15.50 -8.38
CA LYS A 326 6.37 -14.17 -7.94
C LYS A 326 7.03 -13.31 -9.01
N LYS A 327 7.18 -13.77 -10.24
CA LYS A 327 7.88 -12.99 -11.26
C LYS A 327 6.87 -12.20 -12.09
N VAL A 328 6.92 -10.87 -11.91
CA VAL A 328 6.42 -9.77 -12.76
C VAL A 328 5.18 -9.01 -12.25
N VAL A 329 4.10 -9.65 -11.79
CA VAL A 329 2.84 -8.90 -11.50
C VAL A 329 2.71 -8.42 -10.04
N ASP A 330 3.16 -9.20 -9.06
CA ASP A 330 2.97 -8.87 -7.63
C ASP A 330 3.94 -7.81 -7.09
N GLU A 331 5.16 -7.71 -7.64
CA GLU A 331 6.16 -6.75 -7.14
C GLU A 331 5.78 -5.28 -7.43
N ARG A 332 4.94 -5.03 -8.46
CA ARG A 332 4.47 -3.68 -8.82
C ARG A 332 3.29 -3.25 -7.95
N LYS A 333 2.34 -4.15 -7.65
CA LYS A 333 1.21 -3.90 -6.74
C LYS A 333 1.67 -3.67 -5.30
N ASP A 334 2.65 -4.44 -4.81
CA ASP A 334 3.17 -4.29 -3.45
C ASP A 334 4.05 -3.05 -3.26
N ARG A 335 4.77 -2.61 -4.31
CA ARG A 335 5.53 -1.34 -4.27
C ARG A 335 4.62 -0.12 -4.28
N VAL A 336 3.51 -0.15 -5.02
CA VAL A 336 2.52 0.94 -5.06
C VAL A 336 1.71 1.01 -3.78
N LYS A 337 1.30 -0.13 -3.19
CA LYS A 337 0.71 -0.16 -1.84
C LYS A 337 1.66 0.37 -0.77
N LYS A 338 2.95 0.06 -0.86
CA LYS A 338 3.97 0.61 0.05
C LYS A 338 4.21 2.11 -0.17
N GLU A 339 4.19 2.61 -1.39
CA GLU A 339 4.45 4.03 -1.68
C GLU A 339 3.25 4.91 -1.28
N ILE A 340 2.02 4.42 -1.49
CA ILE A 340 0.78 5.10 -1.05
C ILE A 340 0.67 5.04 0.48
N ALA A 341 0.98 3.90 1.13
CA ALA A 341 1.02 3.80 2.59
C ALA A 341 2.14 4.66 3.21
N LYS A 342 3.28 4.82 2.53
CA LYS A 342 4.41 5.62 3.00
C LYS A 342 4.15 7.13 2.87
N ARG A 343 3.31 7.56 1.92
CA ARG A 343 2.91 8.97 1.76
C ARG A 343 1.66 9.33 2.59
N LEU A 344 0.83 8.36 2.97
CA LEU A 344 -0.28 8.54 3.92
C LEU A 344 0.17 8.43 5.41
N CYS A 345 1.36 7.90 5.68
CA CYS A 345 1.91 7.76 7.03
C CYS A 345 3.13 8.68 7.27
N VAL A 346 2.94 10.00 7.32
CA VAL A 346 3.86 10.87 8.09
C VAL A 346 3.53 10.82 9.60
N GLY A 347 2.42 10.21 10.00
CA GLY A 347 2.10 9.98 11.41
C GLY A 347 1.50 8.62 11.66
N GLU A 348 2.33 7.58 11.70
CA GLU A 348 2.25 6.48 12.66
C GLU A 348 3.15 5.34 12.19
N ALA A 349 4.25 5.13 12.92
CA ALA A 349 4.94 3.86 12.87
C ALA A 349 3.90 2.76 13.10
N ASN A 350 3.83 1.77 12.20
CA ASN A 350 3.15 0.51 12.44
C ASN A 350 3.68 -0.09 13.75
N LYS A 351 3.09 0.28 14.87
CA LYS A 351 3.14 -0.49 16.10
C LYS A 351 2.08 -1.54 15.87
N ASP A 352 2.54 -2.74 15.52
CA ASP A 352 1.69 -3.91 15.44
C ASP A 352 0.80 -3.95 16.70
N ILE A 353 -0.43 -4.45 16.61
CA ILE A 353 -1.31 -4.58 17.78
C ILE A 353 -0.57 -5.36 18.88
N PHE A 354 0.31 -6.27 18.47
CA PHE A 354 1.25 -6.97 19.33
C PHE A 354 2.39 -6.11 19.88
N ASP A 355 2.89 -5.10 19.17
CA ASP A 355 3.85 -4.13 19.70
C ASP A 355 3.20 -3.18 20.72
N ILE A 356 1.93 -2.81 20.53
CA ILE A 356 1.16 -2.05 21.52
C ILE A 356 0.88 -2.93 22.75
N LEU A 357 0.50 -4.20 22.57
CA LEU A 357 0.36 -5.16 23.66
C LEU A 357 1.70 -5.44 24.36
N ASN A 358 2.78 -5.55 23.61
CA ASN A 358 4.12 -5.76 24.14
C ASN A 358 4.62 -4.50 24.85
N HIS A 359 4.30 -3.31 24.38
CA HIS A 359 4.66 -2.07 25.06
C HIS A 359 3.82 -1.90 26.33
N THR A 360 2.52 -2.15 26.28
CA THR A 360 1.64 -2.00 27.45
C THR A 360 1.89 -3.08 28.52
N LEU A 361 2.20 -4.33 28.12
CA LEU A 361 2.51 -5.41 29.06
C LEU A 361 3.97 -5.41 29.52
N ASN A 362 4.94 -5.06 28.66
CA ASN A 362 6.36 -5.01 29.05
C ASN A 362 6.81 -3.67 29.63
N ALA A 363 6.12 -2.55 29.40
CA ALA A 363 6.42 -1.30 30.11
C ALA A 363 6.16 -1.47 31.62
N HIS A 364 5.05 -2.12 31.99
CA HIS A 364 4.78 -2.48 33.38
C HIS A 364 5.74 -3.54 33.94
N ALA A 365 6.36 -4.37 33.09
CA ALA A 365 7.36 -5.36 33.52
C ALA A 365 8.76 -4.72 33.71
N LYS A 366 9.20 -3.83 32.80
CA LYS A 366 10.52 -3.18 32.85
C LYS A 366 10.64 -2.15 33.98
N ASP A 367 9.59 -1.40 34.27
CA ASP A 367 9.58 -0.49 35.43
C ASP A 367 9.57 -1.25 36.75
N SER A 368 9.00 -2.47 36.80
CA SER A 368 8.93 -3.25 38.04
C SER A 368 10.27 -3.89 38.45
N ASP A 369 11.15 -4.19 37.49
CA ASP A 369 12.42 -4.88 37.76
C ASP A 369 13.60 -3.93 38.08
N THR A 370 13.37 -2.61 37.97
CA THR A 370 14.40 -1.57 38.21
C THR A 370 14.01 -0.54 39.28
N MET A 371 12.95 -0.78 40.07
CA MET A 371 12.71 0.01 41.27
C MET A 371 13.52 -0.54 42.45
N SER A 372 14.37 0.31 43.02
CA SER A 372 15.00 0.03 44.31
C SER A 372 13.93 -0.27 45.37
N ALA A 373 14.19 -1.25 46.25
CA ALA A 373 13.31 -1.59 47.37
C ALA A 373 12.95 -0.36 48.26
N HIS A 374 13.80 0.68 48.22
CA HIS A 374 13.59 1.94 48.91
C HIS A 374 12.49 2.80 48.24
N ASP A 375 12.44 2.83 46.90
CA ASP A 375 11.48 3.64 46.16
C ASP A 375 10.11 2.97 46.10
N GLU A 376 10.06 1.63 46.07
CA GLU A 376 8.82 0.88 46.32
C GLU A 376 8.23 1.21 47.70
N LYS A 377 9.06 1.27 48.75
CA LYS A 377 8.60 1.60 50.12
C LYS A 377 8.05 3.02 50.20
N LYS A 378 8.60 3.98 49.46
CA LYS A 378 8.07 5.35 49.37
C LYS A 378 6.72 5.37 48.65
N HIS A 379 6.59 4.64 47.54
CA HIS A 379 5.36 4.58 46.77
C HIS A 379 4.21 3.89 47.54
N LEU A 380 4.52 2.82 48.29
CA LEU A 380 3.56 2.16 49.18
C LEU A 380 3.07 3.08 50.31
N LYS A 381 3.94 3.94 50.85
CA LYS A 381 3.57 4.95 51.85
C LYS A 381 2.71 6.08 51.25
N ALA A 382 2.96 6.47 50.00
CA ALA A 382 2.18 7.50 49.30
C ALA A 382 0.82 7.00 48.78
N ALA A 383 0.65 5.69 48.59
CA ALA A 383 -0.56 5.10 48.00
C ALA A 383 -1.78 5.12 48.94
N SER A 384 -2.97 5.28 48.36
CA SER A 384 -4.27 5.25 49.06
C SER A 384 -4.66 3.83 49.51
N SER A 385 -5.47 3.70 50.57
CA SER A 385 -5.89 2.40 51.13
C SER A 385 -6.65 1.52 50.13
N LYS A 386 -7.39 2.13 49.19
CA LYS A 386 -8.06 1.40 48.09
C LYS A 386 -7.03 0.84 47.09
N LYS A 387 -5.97 1.59 46.78
CA LYS A 387 -4.89 1.19 45.87
C LYS A 387 -4.06 0.04 46.47
N LEU A 388 -3.75 0.11 47.77
CA LEU A 388 -3.09 -0.97 48.51
C LEU A 388 -3.90 -2.27 48.51
N GLY A 389 -5.23 -2.19 48.58
CA GLY A 389 -6.11 -3.36 48.48
C GLY A 389 -6.09 -4.01 47.10
N VAL A 390 -6.09 -3.19 46.03
CA VAL A 390 -5.95 -3.69 44.64
C VAL A 390 -4.56 -4.29 44.41
N ASP A 391 -3.51 -3.68 44.94
CA ASP A 391 -2.14 -4.19 44.84
C ASP A 391 -1.99 -5.53 45.58
N ALA A 392 -2.62 -5.72 46.74
CA ALA A 392 -2.64 -7.01 47.46
C ALA A 392 -3.26 -8.13 46.61
N LEU A 393 -4.43 -7.86 45.99
CA LEU A 393 -5.11 -8.84 45.15
C LEU A 393 -4.30 -9.19 43.88
N ASN A 394 -3.62 -8.20 43.31
CA ASN A 394 -2.74 -8.42 42.15
C ASN A 394 -1.52 -9.28 42.51
N LEU A 395 -0.89 -9.04 43.67
CA LEU A 395 0.23 -9.84 44.16
C LEU A 395 -0.20 -11.29 44.45
N ASP A 396 -1.36 -11.50 45.06
CA ASP A 396 -1.89 -12.85 45.33
C ASP A 396 -2.15 -13.63 44.03
N ARG A 397 -2.70 -12.95 43.00
CA ARG A 397 -2.88 -13.54 41.67
C ARG A 397 -1.55 -13.96 41.05
N GLN A 398 -0.56 -13.06 41.03
CA GLN A 398 0.78 -13.35 40.49
C GLN A 398 1.46 -14.49 41.26
N MET A 399 1.32 -14.55 42.58
CA MET A 399 1.88 -15.62 43.39
C MET A 399 1.24 -16.98 43.07
N LYS A 400 -0.08 -17.02 42.85
CA LYS A 400 -0.78 -18.26 42.46
C LYS A 400 -0.32 -18.76 41.08
N GLU A 401 -0.08 -17.84 40.15
CA GLU A 401 0.44 -18.16 38.81
C GLU A 401 1.87 -18.72 38.86
N LEU A 402 2.77 -18.05 39.59
CA LEU A 402 4.15 -18.52 39.74
C LEU A 402 4.23 -19.87 40.48
N LYS A 403 3.46 -20.07 41.56
CA LYS A 403 3.36 -21.39 42.23
C LYS A 403 2.81 -22.47 41.30
N GLY A 404 1.92 -22.12 40.38
CA GLY A 404 1.46 -23.00 39.31
C GLY A 404 2.57 -23.37 38.33
N LYS A 405 3.37 -22.39 37.89
CA LYS A 405 4.53 -22.60 37.01
C LYS A 405 5.61 -23.44 37.69
N GLU A 406 5.92 -23.19 38.97
CA GLU A 406 6.88 -23.97 39.76
C GLU A 406 6.48 -25.46 39.81
N ARG A 407 5.19 -25.76 40.03
CA ARG A 407 4.68 -27.13 40.03
C ARG A 407 4.84 -27.81 38.67
N LYS A 408 4.48 -27.11 37.58
CA LYS A 408 4.64 -27.63 36.21
C LYS A 408 6.11 -27.88 35.85
N LEU A 409 7.02 -27.01 36.30
CA LEU A 409 8.46 -27.18 36.10
C LEU A 409 8.99 -28.39 36.88
N ARG A 410 8.56 -28.57 38.14
CA ARG A 410 8.89 -29.77 38.94
C ARG A 410 8.40 -31.05 38.28
N GLU A 411 7.15 -31.07 37.81
CA GLU A 411 6.59 -32.21 37.07
C GLU A 411 7.30 -32.45 35.72
N GLY A 412 7.73 -31.39 35.04
CA GLY A 412 8.54 -31.49 33.82
C GLY A 412 9.89 -32.14 34.08
N ILE A 413 10.54 -31.81 35.21
CA ILE A 413 11.81 -32.41 35.62
C ILE A 413 11.64 -33.89 35.94
N THR A 414 10.56 -34.28 36.61
CA THR A 414 10.31 -35.69 36.94
C THR A 414 9.97 -36.52 35.71
N ARG A 415 9.25 -35.95 34.73
CA ARG A 415 8.91 -36.64 33.47
C ARG A 415 10.12 -36.80 32.53
N ASN A 416 11.00 -35.81 32.47
CA ASN A 416 12.12 -35.78 31.52
C ASN A 416 13.46 -36.26 32.12
N GLN A 417 13.44 -37.07 33.19
CA GLN A 417 14.66 -37.52 33.89
C GLN A 417 15.73 -38.18 33.00
N ARG A 418 15.34 -38.75 31.85
CA ARG A 418 16.24 -39.40 30.90
C ARG A 418 17.07 -38.41 30.07
N ASP A 419 16.57 -37.19 29.85
CA ASP A 419 17.20 -36.19 29.00
C ASP A 419 17.94 -35.13 29.84
N ARG A 420 19.25 -35.33 30.04
CA ARG A 420 20.06 -34.48 30.93
C ARG A 420 20.02 -33.00 30.56
N ALA A 421 20.08 -32.68 29.26
CA ALA A 421 20.11 -31.30 28.77
C ALA A 421 18.77 -30.56 28.97
N THR A 422 17.63 -31.25 28.87
CA THR A 422 16.31 -30.65 29.10
C THR A 422 16.07 -30.49 30.60
N VAL A 423 16.49 -31.45 31.42
CA VAL A 423 16.45 -31.35 32.88
C VAL A 423 17.28 -30.19 33.41
N GLU A 424 18.49 -29.96 32.89
CA GLU A 424 19.31 -28.80 33.28
C GLU A 424 18.66 -27.46 32.91
N LYS A 425 17.97 -27.37 31.76
CA LYS A 425 17.19 -26.17 31.39
C LYS A 425 16.00 -25.97 32.33
N LEU A 426 15.22 -27.02 32.58
CA LEU A 426 14.06 -26.95 33.49
C LEU A 426 14.47 -26.62 34.93
N LYS A 427 15.61 -27.13 35.41
CA LYS A 427 16.18 -26.77 36.72
C LYS A 427 16.58 -25.29 36.79
N ARG A 428 17.16 -24.73 35.72
CA ARG A 428 17.48 -23.29 35.65
C ARG A 428 16.21 -22.44 35.70
N SER A 429 15.21 -22.76 34.89
CA SER A 429 13.92 -22.05 34.92
C SER A 429 13.16 -22.23 36.24
N LEU A 430 13.33 -23.37 36.92
CA LEU A 430 12.78 -23.58 38.27
C LEU A 430 13.46 -22.67 39.29
N ALA A 431 14.79 -22.56 39.25
CA ALA A 431 15.53 -21.68 40.17
C ALA A 431 15.20 -20.20 39.95
N GLU A 432 14.96 -19.78 38.71
CA GLU A 432 14.48 -18.43 38.38
C GLU A 432 13.06 -18.18 38.93
N CYS A 433 12.13 -19.10 38.66
CA CYS A 433 10.76 -19.04 39.19
C CYS A 433 10.73 -18.98 40.73
N GLN A 434 11.63 -19.70 41.41
CA GLN A 434 11.76 -19.66 42.87
C GLN A 434 12.23 -18.30 43.38
N LYS A 435 13.22 -17.67 42.73
CA LYS A 435 13.67 -16.32 43.07
C LYS A 435 12.55 -15.29 42.89
N ASP A 436 11.74 -15.42 41.85
CA ASP A 436 10.61 -14.51 41.62
C ASP A 436 9.52 -14.68 42.67
N ILE A 437 9.26 -15.91 43.12
CA ILE A 437 8.37 -16.18 44.26
C ILE A 437 8.91 -15.50 45.53
N GLU A 438 10.20 -15.64 45.83
CA GLU A 438 10.83 -15.00 47.00
C GLU A 438 10.71 -13.46 46.94
N LYS A 439 10.92 -12.85 45.77
CA LYS A 439 10.72 -11.41 45.57
C LYS A 439 9.27 -10.98 45.83
N LEU A 440 8.29 -11.72 45.29
CA LEU A 440 6.87 -11.41 45.50
C LEU A 440 6.43 -11.60 46.95
N VAL A 441 6.93 -12.63 47.64
CA VAL A 441 6.71 -12.82 49.09
C VAL A 441 7.25 -11.62 49.87
N ALA A 442 8.49 -11.21 49.61
CA ALA A 442 9.07 -10.04 50.27
C ALA A 442 8.27 -8.76 50.02
N ARG A 443 7.68 -8.61 48.82
CA ARG A 443 6.79 -7.47 48.49
C ARG A 443 5.44 -7.56 49.21
N GLN A 444 4.87 -8.76 49.33
CA GLN A 444 3.65 -9.02 50.08
C GLN A 444 3.82 -8.74 51.58
N ASP A 445 4.94 -9.13 52.17
CA ASP A 445 5.25 -8.84 53.58
C ASP A 445 5.38 -7.33 53.82
N ARG A 446 6.04 -6.59 52.92
CA ARG A 446 6.14 -5.12 52.98
C ARG A 446 4.77 -4.45 52.92
N LEU A 447 3.90 -4.90 52.01
CA LEU A 447 2.54 -4.38 51.88
C LEU A 447 1.71 -4.69 53.13
N SER A 448 1.80 -5.92 53.65
CA SER A 448 1.07 -6.37 54.83
C SER A 448 1.47 -5.57 56.07
N ASN A 449 2.77 -5.34 56.27
CA ASN A 449 3.30 -4.51 57.35
C ASN A 449 2.81 -3.05 57.27
N GLU A 450 2.71 -2.48 56.06
CA GLU A 450 2.20 -1.11 55.87
C GLU A 450 0.68 -1.03 56.10
N VAL A 451 -0.09 -2.04 55.66
CA VAL A 451 -1.53 -2.13 55.92
C VAL A 451 -1.81 -2.30 57.41
N GLU A 452 -1.03 -3.12 58.11
CA GLU A 452 -1.13 -3.32 59.55
C GLU A 452 -0.73 -2.06 60.32
N GLY A 453 0.35 -1.38 59.90
CA GLY A 453 0.76 -0.08 60.47
C GLY A 453 -0.30 1.03 60.33
N ARG A 454 -1.09 1.01 59.25
CA ARG A 454 -2.22 1.95 59.07
C ARG A 454 -3.46 1.57 59.88
N ARG A 455 -3.64 0.28 60.20
CA ARG A 455 -4.73 -0.19 61.05
C ARG A 455 -4.48 0.15 62.52
N THR A 456 -3.24 -0.01 62.99
CA THR A 456 -2.87 0.33 64.37
C THR A 456 -2.90 1.84 64.65
N THR A 457 -2.46 2.67 63.69
CA THR A 457 -2.52 4.14 63.81
C THR A 457 -3.94 4.69 63.75
N LYS A 458 -4.84 4.11 62.94
CA LYS A 458 -6.27 4.47 62.93
C LYS A 458 -7.05 3.99 64.16
N GLY A 459 -6.54 3.00 64.89
CA GLY A 459 -7.15 2.52 66.14
C GLY A 459 -6.73 3.31 67.37
N LEU A 460 -5.78 4.24 67.24
CA LEU A 460 -5.24 5.08 68.31
C LEU A 460 -5.80 6.52 68.30
N PHE A 461 -6.61 6.88 67.29
CA PHE A 461 -7.28 8.19 67.17
C PHE A 461 -8.80 8.06 67.20
#